data_AF-A0A1F7W753-F1
#
_entry.id   AF-A0A1F7W753-F1
#
_cell.length_a   1.000
_cell.length_b   1.000
_cell.length_c   1.000
_cell.angle_alpha   90.00
_cell.angle_beta   90.00
_cell.angle_gamma   90.00
#
_symmetry.space_group_name_H-M   'P 1'
#
loop_
_entity.id
_entity.type
_entity.pdbx_description
1 polymer ?
#
loop_
_entity_poly.entity_id
_entity_poly.type
_entity_poly.pdbx_seq_one_letter_code
_entity_poly.pdbx_strand_id
1 'polypeptide(L)'
;MDEVLFVAPFHMTPEDVARTFSAFLLGPLVYQNAKDSDGGWVFGPYPATKGVCVKWQLDSSTDYWLSVDYPPVGTPAAALGDRVFSLRHRYNDRKLLQILVALFESRYSEVK
;
A
#
# COMPACT_ATOMS: atom_id res chain seq x y z
N MET A 1 -4.99 8.50 15.07
CA MET A 1 -4.30 8.05 13.85
C MET A 1 -5.37 7.95 12.79
N ASP A 2 -5.31 8.81 11.78
CA ASP A 2 -6.30 8.83 10.71
C ASP A 2 -6.07 7.70 9.73
N GLU A 3 -7.17 7.18 9.21
CA GLU A 3 -7.23 6.05 8.31
C GLU A 3 -8.22 6.36 7.18
N VAL A 4 -7.84 6.01 5.96
CA VAL A 4 -8.72 6.01 4.79
C VAL A 4 -8.78 4.60 4.24
N LEU A 5 -10.00 4.08 4.14
CA LEU A 5 -10.28 2.77 3.57
C LEU A 5 -10.58 2.92 2.09
N PHE A 6 -10.07 1.99 1.27
CA PHE A 6 -10.33 1.96 -0.17
C PHE A 6 -10.24 0.53 -0.70
N VAL A 7 -10.76 0.33 -1.91
CA VAL A 7 -10.69 -0.94 -2.64
C VAL A 7 -9.72 -0.77 -3.81
N ALA A 8 -8.77 -1.69 -3.95
CA ALA A 8 -7.91 -1.74 -5.12
C ALA A 8 -8.51 -2.64 -6.22
N PRO A 9 -8.20 -2.40 -7.51
CA PRO A 9 -8.60 -3.29 -8.58
C PRO A 9 -8.18 -4.74 -8.32
N PHE A 10 -9.02 -5.70 -8.68
CA PHE A 10 -8.83 -7.13 -8.38
C PHE A 10 -7.50 -7.72 -8.91
N HIS A 11 -6.95 -7.12 -9.96
CA HIS A 11 -5.70 -7.55 -10.61
C HIS A 11 -4.44 -7.02 -9.91
N MET A 12 -4.55 -6.05 -9.00
CA MET A 12 -3.40 -5.53 -8.26
C MET A 12 -3.13 -6.38 -7.03
N THR A 13 -1.90 -6.83 -6.87
CA THR A 13 -1.46 -7.44 -5.62
C THR A 13 -1.29 -6.35 -4.55
N PRO A 14 -1.35 -6.68 -3.25
CA PRO A 14 -1.08 -5.70 -2.20
C PRO A 14 0.29 -5.05 -2.29
N GLU A 15 1.29 -5.76 -2.83
CA GLU A 15 2.59 -5.20 -3.11
C GLU A 15 2.54 -4.14 -4.22
N ASP A 16 1.76 -4.36 -5.29
CA ASP A 16 1.55 -3.36 -6.35
C ASP A 16 0.87 -2.10 -5.82
N VAL A 17 -0.13 -2.27 -4.95
CA VAL A 17 -0.80 -1.16 -4.27
C VAL A 17 0.20 -0.39 -3.41
N ALA A 18 1.00 -1.09 -2.61
CA ALA A 18 2.01 -0.47 -1.76
C ALA A 18 3.05 0.31 -2.59
N ARG A 19 3.54 -0.27 -3.70
CA ARG A 19 4.50 0.39 -4.60
C ARG A 19 3.92 1.66 -5.20
N THR A 20 2.64 1.63 -5.56
CA THR A 20 1.93 2.78 -6.11
C THR A 20 1.86 3.93 -5.11
N PHE A 21 1.45 3.68 -3.86
CA PHE A 21 1.41 4.72 -2.84
C PHE A 21 2.80 5.23 -2.47
N SER A 22 3.80 4.36 -2.37
CA SER A 22 5.20 4.79 -2.20
C SER A 22 5.62 5.75 -3.31
N ALA A 23 5.27 5.47 -4.57
CA ALA A 23 5.59 6.34 -5.70
C ALA A 23 4.88 7.70 -5.63
N PHE A 24 3.66 7.78 -5.11
CA PHE A 24 3.00 9.07 -4.88
C PHE A 24 3.67 9.91 -3.80
N LEU A 25 4.14 9.26 -2.72
CA LEU A 25 4.76 9.94 -1.58
C LEU A 25 6.18 10.42 -1.86
N LEU A 26 6.96 9.58 -2.54
CA LEU A 26 8.40 9.78 -2.75
C LEU A 26 8.73 10.25 -4.18
N GLY A 27 7.73 10.29 -5.07
CA GLY A 27 7.90 10.71 -6.46
C GLY A 27 8.65 9.67 -7.32
N PRO A 28 9.24 10.10 -8.46
CA PRO A 28 9.99 9.20 -9.36
C PRO A 28 11.24 8.58 -8.72
N LEU A 29 11.60 9.02 -7.50
CA LEU A 29 12.64 8.42 -6.65
C LEU A 29 12.22 7.09 -6.02
N VAL A 30 11.19 6.39 -6.54
CA VAL A 30 10.86 4.98 -6.21
C VAL A 30 11.39 4.00 -7.28
N TYR A 31 11.90 4.51 -8.41
CA TYR A 31 12.62 3.68 -9.40
C TYR A 31 14.10 3.45 -9.07
N GLN A 32 14.61 3.98 -7.96
CA GLN A 32 16.04 4.02 -7.62
C GLN A 32 16.40 3.23 -6.37
N ASN A 33 15.60 2.23 -6.01
CA ASN A 33 15.62 1.86 -4.62
C ASN A 33 15.17 0.43 -4.29
N ALA A 34 15.90 -0.51 -4.87
CA ALA A 34 16.39 -1.63 -4.09
C ALA A 34 17.91 -1.71 -4.27
N LYS A 35 18.69 -1.90 -3.21
CA LYS A 35 19.62 -3.00 -3.29
C LYS A 35 19.22 -4.05 -2.27
N ASP A 36 19.24 -5.25 -2.79
CA ASP A 36 19.06 -6.49 -2.09
C ASP A 36 20.13 -6.72 -1.00
N SER A 37 20.27 -7.98 -0.60
CA SER A 37 21.27 -8.52 0.31
C SER A 37 22.71 -8.06 0.06
N ASP A 38 23.03 -7.47 -1.10
CA ASP A 38 24.38 -7.08 -1.54
C ASP A 38 24.67 -5.56 -1.42
N GLY A 39 23.86 -4.81 -0.66
CA GLY A 39 24.35 -3.63 0.07
C GLY A 39 24.21 -2.27 -0.62
N GLY A 40 23.00 -1.76 -0.74
CA GLY A 40 22.74 -0.39 -1.18
C GLY A 40 21.27 -0.04 -1.33
N TRP A 41 21.03 1.08 -1.98
CA TRP A 41 19.86 1.90 -1.70
C TRP A 41 18.52 1.22 -1.99
N VAL A 42 17.68 1.07 -0.96
CA VAL A 42 16.26 0.65 -1.04
C VAL A 42 15.35 1.76 -0.54
N PHE A 43 14.26 2.05 -1.24
CA PHE A 43 13.22 3.04 -0.93
C PHE A 43 11.93 2.56 -1.63
N GLY A 44 10.93 2.24 -0.84
CA GLY A 44 9.73 1.60 -1.34
C GLY A 44 9.03 0.87 -0.21
N PRO A 45 7.94 0.18 -0.51
CA PRO A 45 7.10 -0.41 0.50
C PRO A 45 7.82 -1.58 1.20
N TYR A 46 8.10 -1.47 2.50
CA TYR A 46 8.72 -2.55 3.27
C TYR A 46 7.65 -3.46 3.87
N PRO A 47 7.54 -4.73 3.45
CA PRO A 47 6.54 -5.64 3.98
C PRO A 47 6.86 -6.02 5.42
N ALA A 48 5.86 -5.90 6.29
CA ALA A 48 5.84 -6.40 7.65
C ALA A 48 4.59 -7.30 7.80
N THR A 49 4.82 -8.60 7.89
CA THR A 49 3.74 -9.58 8.06
C THR A 49 3.48 -9.81 9.55
N LYS A 50 2.24 -9.55 10.01
CA LYS A 50 1.80 -9.86 11.38
C LYS A 50 0.53 -10.71 11.33
N GLY A 51 0.71 -12.02 11.21
CA GLY A 51 -0.39 -13.00 11.20
C GLY A 51 -1.27 -12.85 9.96
N VAL A 52 -2.58 -12.65 10.16
CA VAL A 52 -3.58 -12.46 9.07
C VAL A 52 -3.58 -11.05 8.47
N CYS A 53 -2.81 -10.10 9.03
CA CYS A 53 -2.70 -8.75 8.52
C CYS A 53 -1.31 -8.54 7.92
N VAL A 54 -1.26 -8.07 6.67
CA VAL A 54 0.00 -7.66 6.04
C VAL A 54 0.05 -6.14 5.99
N LYS A 55 1.19 -5.58 6.41
CA LYS A 55 1.42 -4.14 6.46
C LYS A 55 2.62 -3.79 5.61
N TRP A 56 2.57 -2.63 4.96
CA TRP A 56 3.71 -2.06 4.25
C TRP A 56 3.98 -0.67 4.79
N GLN A 57 5.23 -0.44 5.17
CA GLN A 57 5.73 0.91 5.41
C GLN A 57 6.04 1.55 4.06
N LEU A 58 5.40 2.65 3.70
CA LEU A 58 5.42 3.18 2.33
C LEU A 58 6.63 4.09 2.05
N ASP A 59 7.32 4.55 3.07
CA ASP A 59 8.48 5.42 2.98
C ASP A 59 9.51 5.13 4.06
N SER A 60 10.64 5.84 4.07
CA SER A 60 11.67 5.67 5.10
C SER A 60 11.34 6.38 6.42
N SER A 61 10.32 7.24 6.46
CA SER A 61 9.97 8.03 7.66
C SER A 61 9.23 7.24 8.72
N THR A 62 8.69 6.05 8.37
CA THR A 62 7.77 5.25 9.19
C THR A 62 6.41 5.91 9.44
N ASP A 63 6.08 6.97 8.72
CA ASP A 63 4.85 7.72 8.96
C ASP A 63 3.69 7.21 8.12
N TYR A 64 3.95 6.65 6.94
CA TYR A 64 2.92 6.13 6.04
C TYR A 64 2.87 4.61 6.04
N TRP A 65 1.66 4.07 6.25
CA TRP A 65 1.42 2.64 6.29
C TRP A 65 0.24 2.25 5.42
N LEU A 66 0.43 1.21 4.61
CA LEU A 66 -0.64 0.46 3.99
C LEU A 66 -0.88 -0.81 4.81
N SER A 67 -2.13 -1.20 5.01
CA SER A 67 -2.49 -2.47 5.63
C SER A 67 -3.59 -3.12 4.81
N VAL A 68 -3.53 -4.44 4.71
CA VAL A 68 -4.61 -5.26 4.15
C VAL A 68 -4.82 -6.44 5.09
N ASP A 69 -6.07 -6.67 5.44
CA ASP A 69 -6.46 -7.86 6.19
C ASP A 69 -6.68 -8.99 5.20
N TYR A 70 -5.89 -10.06 5.34
CA TYR A 70 -6.15 -11.30 4.65
C TYR A 70 -7.17 -12.09 5.46
N PRO A 71 -8.14 -12.75 4.80
CA PRO A 71 -8.96 -13.72 5.51
C PRO A 71 -8.07 -14.89 5.96
N PRO A 72 -8.54 -15.69 6.93
CA PRO A 72 -7.79 -16.82 7.48
C PRO A 72 -7.29 -17.78 6.39
N VAL A 73 -6.13 -18.40 6.64
CA VAL A 73 -5.55 -19.42 5.76
C VAL A 73 -6.58 -20.52 5.49
N GLY A 74 -6.83 -20.81 4.20
CA GLY A 74 -7.86 -21.75 3.75
C GLY A 74 -9.13 -21.11 3.19
N THR A 75 -9.23 -19.77 3.22
CA THR A 75 -10.33 -19.05 2.56
C THR A 75 -10.16 -19.10 1.04
N PRO A 76 -11.17 -19.52 0.26
CA PRO A 76 -11.09 -19.60 -1.20
C PRO A 76 -10.74 -18.24 -1.81
N ALA A 77 -9.92 -18.21 -2.87
CA ALA A 77 -9.54 -16.96 -3.53
C ALA A 77 -10.75 -16.16 -4.07
N ALA A 78 -11.86 -16.84 -4.40
CA ALA A 78 -13.13 -16.22 -4.78
C ALA A 78 -13.88 -15.56 -3.61
N ALA A 79 -13.59 -15.95 -2.37
CA ALA A 79 -14.14 -15.33 -1.15
C ALA A 79 -13.28 -14.16 -0.64
N LEU A 80 -12.16 -13.85 -1.33
CA LEU A 80 -11.33 -12.68 -1.02
C LEU A 80 -11.99 -11.35 -1.39
N GLY A 81 -13.08 -11.37 -2.18
CA GLY A 81 -13.83 -10.18 -2.60
C GLY A 81 -12.95 -9.03 -3.08
N ASP A 82 -13.51 -7.83 -3.01
CA ASP A 82 -12.76 -6.59 -3.05
C ASP A 82 -11.94 -6.47 -1.75
N ARG A 83 -10.63 -6.67 -1.83
CA ARG A 83 -9.75 -6.49 -0.67
C ARG A 83 -9.84 -5.04 -0.20
N VAL A 84 -10.23 -4.84 1.06
CA VAL A 84 -10.26 -3.51 1.66
C VAL A 84 -8.87 -3.18 2.20
N PHE A 85 -8.30 -2.13 1.64
CA PHE A 85 -7.01 -1.59 2.06
C PHE A 85 -7.23 -0.43 3.03
N SER A 86 -6.31 -0.31 3.97
CA SER A 86 -6.23 0.79 4.93
C SER A 86 -4.96 1.58 4.67
N LEU A 87 -5.09 2.85 4.30
CA LEU A 87 -3.98 3.79 4.26
C LEU A 87 -3.98 4.65 5.54
N ARG A 88 -2.84 4.71 6.22
CA ARG A 88 -2.68 5.41 7.50
C ARG A 88 -1.47 6.33 7.50
N HIS A 89 -1.59 7.45 8.21
CA HIS A 89 -0.49 8.37 8.48
C HIS A 89 -0.35 8.59 10.00
N ARG A 90 0.89 8.58 10.50
CA ARG A 90 1.19 8.70 11.93
C ARG A 90 0.64 9.98 12.57
N TYR A 91 0.70 11.11 11.85
CA TYR A 91 0.40 12.44 12.39
C TYR A 91 -0.97 13.01 12.01
N ASN A 92 -1.97 12.17 11.68
CA ASN A 92 -3.35 12.60 11.38
C ASN A 92 -3.44 13.61 10.21
N ASP A 93 -2.94 13.23 9.03
CA ASP A 93 -3.16 14.03 7.81
C ASP A 93 -4.23 13.39 6.90
N ARG A 94 -5.48 13.36 7.38
CA ARG A 94 -6.59 12.74 6.66
C ARG A 94 -6.80 13.31 5.26
N LYS A 95 -6.57 14.62 5.05
CA LYS A 95 -6.77 15.26 3.75
C LYS A 95 -5.77 14.75 2.73
N LEU A 96 -4.49 14.65 3.11
CA LEU A 96 -3.48 14.07 2.24
C LEU A 96 -3.79 12.61 1.93
N LEU A 97 -4.21 11.81 2.92
CA LEU A 97 -4.61 10.42 2.70
C LEU A 97 -5.77 10.30 1.68
N GLN A 98 -6.77 11.18 1.77
CA GLN A 98 -7.88 11.22 0.81
C GLN A 98 -7.41 11.60 -0.60
N ILE A 99 -6.47 12.55 -0.73
CA ILE A 99 -5.90 12.93 -2.01
C ILE A 99 -5.13 11.76 -2.62
N LEU A 100 -4.31 11.05 -1.83
CA LEU A 100 -3.56 9.88 -2.30
C LEU A 100 -4.48 8.77 -2.79
N VAL A 101 -5.56 8.48 -2.07
CA VAL A 101 -6.57 7.49 -2.48
C VAL A 101 -7.30 7.95 -3.75
N ALA A 102 -7.71 9.22 -3.83
CA ALA A 102 -8.37 9.74 -5.03
C ALA A 102 -7.45 9.70 -6.27
N LEU A 103 -6.16 9.96 -6.10
CA LEU A 103 -5.16 9.82 -7.17
C LEU A 103 -5.01 8.36 -7.60
N PHE A 104 -5.00 7.44 -6.64
CA PHE A 104 -4.99 6.00 -6.90
C PHE A 104 -6.23 5.59 -7.71
N GLU A 105 -7.43 5.88 -7.21
CA GLU A 105 -8.68 5.52 -7.87
C GLU A 105 -8.82 6.16 -9.26
N SER A 106 -8.43 7.43 -9.41
CA SER A 106 -8.43 8.12 -10.70
C SER A 106 -7.53 7.41 -11.72
N ARG A 107 -6.34 6.97 -11.31
CA ARG A 107 -5.37 6.30 -12.20
C ARG A 107 -5.77 4.87 -12.58
N TYR A 108 -6.54 4.18 -11.74
CA TYR A 108 -6.86 2.76 -11.94
C TYR A 108 -8.35 2.46 -12.14
N SER A 109 -9.20 3.49 -12.23
CA SER A 109 -10.61 3.36 -12.59
C SER A 109 -10.87 3.19 -14.10
N GLU A 110 -9.85 3.38 -14.94
CA GLU A 110 -9.95 3.27 -16.41
C GLU A 110 -9.83 1.83 -16.95
N VAL A 111 -9.58 0.84 -16.09
CA VAL A 111 -9.49 -0.58 -16.50
C VAL A 111 -10.79 -1.29 -16.10
N LYS A 112 -11.84 -1.11 -16.91
CA LYS A 112 -13.07 -1.92 -16.86
C LYS A 112 -13.26 -2.71 -18.14
#